data_AF-A0A522YUG1-F1
#
_entry.id   AF-A0A522YUG1-F1
#
_cell.length_a   1.000
_cell.length_b   1.000
_cell.length_c   1.000
_cell.angle_alpha   90.00
_cell.angle_beta   90.00
_cell.angle_gamma   90.00
#
_symmetry.space_group_name_H-M   'P 1'
#
loop_
_entity.id
_entity.type
_entity.pdbx_description
1 polymer ?
#
loop_
_entity_poly.entity_id
_entity_poly.type
_entity_poly.pdbx_seq_one_letter_code
_entity_poly.pdbx_strand_id
1 'polypeptide(L)'
;MSEHRVTVSWKRASEGFKYEEYNREHAWAFDAGIQVRASAAPDFRGKPDCVDPEEALIAALSSCHMLTFLAIASRKRLVVDSYEDAAVGILEKNAAGRLAVTR
;
A
#
# COMPACT_ATOMS: atom_id res chain seq x y z
N MET A 1 -18.69 -14.44 -4.60
CA MET A 1 -17.36 -14.38 -3.93
C MET A 1 -16.38 -13.93 -5.00
N SER A 2 -15.72 -12.79 -4.81
CA SER A 2 -14.62 -12.36 -5.67
C SER A 2 -13.30 -12.76 -5.01
N GLU A 3 -12.32 -13.14 -5.82
CA GLU A 3 -10.96 -13.42 -5.39
C GLU A 3 -10.05 -12.38 -6.04
N HIS A 4 -9.09 -11.86 -5.26
CA HIS A 4 -8.13 -10.87 -5.74
C HIS A 4 -6.73 -11.43 -5.47
N ARG A 5 -5.98 -11.71 -6.54
CA ARG A 5 -4.65 -12.30 -6.45
C ARG A 5 -3.59 -11.25 -6.75
N VAL A 6 -2.51 -11.31 -5.97
CA VAL A 6 -1.29 -10.53 -6.16
C VAL A 6 -0.13 -11.47 -5.92
N THR A 7 0.85 -11.46 -6.81
CA THR A 7 2.12 -12.16 -6.62
C THR A 7 3.15 -11.19 -6.06
N VAL A 8 3.71 -11.50 -4.89
CA VAL A 8 4.83 -10.76 -4.31
C VAL A 8 6.10 -11.56 -4.52
N SER A 9 7.10 -10.96 -5.15
CA SER A 9 8.36 -11.63 -5.49
C SER A 9 9.56 -10.84 -4.97
N TRP A 10 10.34 -11.48 -4.10
CA TRP A 10 11.61 -10.97 -3.60
C TRP A 10 12.73 -11.91 -4.02
N LYS A 11 13.86 -11.34 -4.44
CA LYS A 11 15.08 -12.07 -4.74
C LYS A 11 16.24 -11.35 -4.06
N ARG A 12 17.09 -12.13 -3.38
CA ARG A 12 18.33 -11.63 -2.79
C ARG A 12 19.25 -11.09 -3.90
N ALA A 13 19.62 -9.82 -3.76
CA ALA A 13 20.63 -9.14 -4.56
C ALA A 13 21.87 -8.76 -3.72
N SER A 14 21.76 -8.87 -2.39
CA SER A 14 22.83 -8.58 -1.44
C SER A 14 23.78 -9.76 -1.24
N GLU A 15 25.07 -9.46 -1.00
CA GLU A 15 26.08 -10.46 -0.63
C GLU A 15 25.80 -11.12 0.72
N GLY A 16 25.15 -10.40 1.63
CA GLY A 16 24.76 -10.84 2.97
C GLY A 16 23.26 -11.05 3.16
N PHE A 17 22.86 -11.72 4.24
CA PHE A 17 21.45 -11.91 4.62
C PHE A 17 21.19 -11.62 6.11
N LYS A 18 22.10 -10.89 6.76
CA LYS A 18 21.79 -10.31 8.08
C LYS A 18 20.75 -9.22 7.91
N TYR A 19 20.07 -8.88 9.01
CA TYR A 19 19.02 -7.87 9.01
C TYR A 19 19.50 -6.57 8.38
N GLU A 20 20.75 -6.19 8.61
CA GLU A 20 21.30 -4.93 8.11
C GLU A 20 21.63 -4.94 6.62
N GLU A 21 21.80 -6.13 6.05
CA GLU A 21 22.49 -6.34 4.77
C GLU A 21 21.55 -6.72 3.62
N TYR A 22 20.41 -7.37 3.90
CA TYR A 22 19.53 -7.85 2.83
C TYR A 22 18.79 -6.70 2.10
N ASN A 23 18.59 -6.83 0.79
CA ASN A 23 17.80 -5.84 0.04
C ASN A 23 16.31 -5.92 0.40
N ARG A 24 15.63 -4.78 0.57
CA ARG A 24 14.17 -4.72 0.80
C ARG A 24 13.35 -4.61 -0.48
N GLU A 25 14.01 -4.23 -1.58
CA GLU A 25 13.36 -4.09 -2.88
C GLU A 25 12.79 -5.42 -3.37
N HIS A 26 11.55 -5.36 -3.85
CA HIS A 26 10.79 -6.48 -4.39
C HIS A 26 9.76 -5.96 -5.39
N ALA A 27 9.02 -6.87 -6.02
CA ALA A 27 7.99 -6.52 -6.99
C ALA A 27 6.65 -7.14 -6.63
N TRP A 28 5.58 -6.36 -6.82
CA TRP A 28 4.20 -6.83 -6.79
C TRP A 28 3.69 -6.95 -8.22
N ALA A 29 3.16 -8.12 -8.59
CA ALA A 29 2.54 -8.36 -9.88
C ALA A 29 1.04 -8.60 -9.69
N PHE A 30 0.23 -7.80 -10.40
CA PHE A 30 -1.22 -7.87 -10.39
C PHE A 30 -1.72 -8.58 -11.66
N ASP A 31 -2.89 -9.21 -11.58
CA ASP A 31 -3.47 -10.01 -12.68
C ASP A 31 -3.67 -9.21 -13.99
N ALA A 32 -3.80 -7.89 -13.90
CA ALA A 32 -3.89 -6.99 -15.06
C ALA A 32 -2.54 -6.75 -15.78
N GLY A 33 -1.47 -7.46 -15.40
CA GLY A 33 -0.13 -7.29 -15.96
C GLY A 33 0.65 -6.09 -15.40
N ILE A 34 0.09 -5.38 -14.42
CA ILE A 34 0.76 -4.26 -13.76
C ILE A 34 1.79 -4.80 -12.76
N GLN A 35 3.00 -4.22 -12.82
CA GLN A 35 4.05 -4.44 -11.83
C GLN A 35 4.35 -3.17 -11.07
N VAL A 36 4.44 -3.29 -9.74
CA VAL A 36 4.77 -2.20 -8.84
C VAL A 36 6.12 -2.52 -8.17
N ARG A 37 7.05 -1.55 -8.23
CA ARG A 37 8.28 -1.61 -7.43
C ARG A 37 7.92 -1.29 -5.99
N ALA A 38 8.26 -2.22 -5.10
CA ALA A 38 7.95 -2.11 -3.69
C ALA A 38 9.21 -2.27 -2.83
N SER A 39 9.18 -1.67 -1.65
CA SER A 39 10.22 -1.81 -0.64
C SER A 39 9.59 -1.74 0.74
N ALA A 40 10.40 -1.84 1.79
CA ALA A 40 9.93 -1.44 3.12
C ALA A 40 9.87 0.09 3.21
N ALA A 41 9.23 0.64 4.24
CA ALA A 41 9.35 2.07 4.53
C ALA A 41 10.82 2.44 4.84
N PRO A 42 11.24 3.71 4.66
CA PRO A 42 12.59 4.17 4.97
C PRO A 42 13.03 3.87 6.41
N ASP A 43 12.12 3.96 7.38
CA ASP A 43 12.37 3.62 8.80
C ASP A 43 12.79 2.15 8.99
N PHE A 44 12.45 1.29 8.04
CA PHE A 44 12.81 -0.13 8.01
C PHE A 44 13.89 -0.46 6.95
N ARG A 45 14.68 0.55 6.55
CA ARG A 45 15.78 0.46 5.58
C ARG A 45 15.35 0.11 4.16
N GLY A 46 14.11 0.46 3.80
CA GLY A 46 13.68 0.36 2.42
C GLY A 46 14.11 1.55 1.57
N LYS A 47 13.65 1.57 0.32
CA LYS A 47 13.98 2.61 -0.64
C LYS A 47 12.82 3.59 -0.80
N PRO A 48 13.08 4.91 -0.74
CA PRO A 48 12.04 5.94 -0.84
C PRO A 48 11.47 6.11 -2.24
N ASP A 49 12.08 5.50 -3.28
CA ASP A 49 11.59 5.52 -4.66
C ASP A 49 10.65 4.34 -4.98
N CYS A 50 10.23 3.59 -3.97
CA CYS A 50 9.37 2.42 -4.08
C CYS A 50 8.16 2.58 -3.18
N VAL A 51 7.03 1.99 -3.58
CA VAL A 51 5.83 1.93 -2.73
C VAL A 51 6.14 1.05 -1.51
N ASP A 52 5.81 1.53 -0.31
CA ASP A 52 5.82 0.69 0.89
C ASP A 52 4.42 0.12 1.23
N PRO A 53 4.34 -0.97 2.01
CA PRO A 53 3.07 -1.59 2.36
C PRO A 53 2.12 -0.67 3.14
N GLU A 54 2.65 0.20 4.00
CA GLU A 54 1.86 1.14 4.79
C GLU A 54 1.18 2.17 3.89
N GLU A 55 1.91 2.83 3.00
CA GLU A 55 1.36 3.74 1.98
C GLU A 55 0.34 3.04 1.08
N ALA A 56 0.63 1.81 0.62
CA ALA A 56 -0.29 1.04 -0.21
C ALA A 56 -1.61 0.70 0.51
N LEU A 57 -1.55 0.42 1.81
CA LEU A 57 -2.74 0.17 2.62
C LEU A 57 -3.61 1.43 2.74
N ILE A 58 -3.00 2.59 2.99
CA ILE A 58 -3.72 3.86 3.07
C ILE A 58 -4.33 4.23 1.71
N ALA A 59 -3.59 4.05 0.62
CA ALA A 59 -4.09 4.26 -0.73
C ALA A 59 -5.30 3.35 -1.04
N ALA A 60 -5.24 2.07 -0.66
CA ALA A 60 -6.35 1.13 -0.86
C ALA A 60 -7.60 1.52 -0.08
N LEU A 61 -7.46 1.95 1.18
CA LEU A 61 -8.57 2.40 2.01
C LEU A 61 -9.20 3.69 1.49
N SER A 62 -8.38 4.70 1.20
CA SER A 62 -8.85 5.97 0.61
C SER A 62 -9.56 5.75 -0.72
N SER A 63 -8.99 4.93 -1.61
CA SER A 63 -9.60 4.59 -2.90
C SER A 63 -10.95 3.86 -2.75
N CYS A 64 -11.05 2.90 -1.83
CA CYS A 64 -12.31 2.20 -1.56
C CYS A 64 -13.41 3.15 -1.04
N HIS A 65 -13.04 4.07 -0.14
CA HIS A 65 -13.92 5.12 0.34
C HIS A 65 -14.37 6.07 -0.79
N MET A 66 -13.43 6.55 -1.61
CA MET A 66 -13.72 7.38 -2.79
C MET A 66 -14.72 6.69 -3.73
N LEU A 67 -14.50 5.42 -4.07
CA LEU A 67 -15.41 4.67 -4.95
C LEU A 67 -16.81 4.54 -4.37
N THR A 68 -16.91 4.35 -3.05
CA THR A 68 -18.21 4.34 -2.34
C THR A 68 -18.89 5.70 -2.42
N PHE A 69 -18.16 6.79 -2.15
CA PHE A 69 -18.67 8.16 -2.25
C PHE A 69 -19.18 8.49 -3.67
N LEU A 70 -18.37 8.20 -4.69
CA LEU A 70 -18.73 8.44 -6.09
C LEU A 70 -19.96 7.63 -6.52
N ALA A 71 -20.08 6.37 -6.06
CA ALA A 71 -21.27 5.56 -6.32
C ALA A 71 -22.54 6.19 -5.70
N ILE A 72 -22.45 6.76 -4.50
CA ILE A 72 -23.58 7.46 -3.86
C ILE A 72 -23.93 8.74 -4.63
N ALA A 73 -22.93 9.57 -4.98
CA ALA A 73 -23.14 10.80 -5.74
C ALA A 73 -23.83 10.53 -7.09
N SER A 74 -23.32 9.53 -7.82
CA SER A 74 -23.89 9.07 -9.10
C SER A 74 -25.36 8.63 -8.95
N ARG A 75 -25.69 7.81 -7.94
CA ARG A 75 -27.08 7.39 -7.66
C ARG A 75 -28.00 8.55 -7.32
N LYS A 76 -27.46 9.62 -6.73
CA LYS A 76 -28.19 10.86 -6.44
C LYS A 76 -28.23 11.86 -7.61
N ARG A 77 -27.69 11.49 -8.77
CA ARG A 77 -27.59 12.34 -9.97
C ARG A 77 -26.80 13.62 -9.73
N LEU A 78 -25.84 13.57 -8.82
CA LEU A 78 -24.86 14.64 -8.62
C LEU A 78 -23.65 14.35 -9.51
N VAL A 79 -23.23 15.34 -10.30
CA VAL A 79 -22.03 15.26 -11.12
C VAL A 79 -20.83 15.67 -10.28
N VAL A 80 -19.78 14.84 -10.29
CA VAL A 80 -18.50 15.10 -9.61
C VAL A 80 -17.42 15.11 -10.68
N ASP A 81 -16.80 16.27 -10.90
CA ASP A 81 -15.77 16.43 -11.94
C ASP A 81 -14.38 16.00 -11.47
N SER A 82 -14.08 16.14 -10.18
CA SER A 82 -12.81 15.74 -9.59
C SER A 82 -12.96 15.31 -8.13
N TYR A 83 -12.07 14.43 -7.69
CA TYR A 83 -11.90 14.02 -6.30
C TYR A 83 -10.41 13.86 -6.06
N GLU A 84 -9.93 14.47 -4.97
CA GLU A 84 -8.56 14.33 -4.50
C GLU A 84 -8.61 14.14 -2.99
N ASP A 85 -7.80 13.21 -2.48
CA ASP A 85 -7.71 12.90 -1.05
C ASP A 85 -6.24 12.74 -0.65
N ALA A 86 -5.80 13.61 0.25
CA ALA A 86 -4.48 13.58 0.87
C ALA A 86 -4.53 12.77 2.17
N ALA A 87 -4.79 11.46 2.04
CA ALA A 87 -4.98 10.57 3.17
C ALA A 87 -3.67 10.36 3.97
N VAL A 88 -3.79 10.26 5.29
CA VAL A 88 -2.68 10.01 6.21
C VAL A 88 -3.03 8.83 7.10
N GLY A 89 -2.12 7.88 7.24
CA GLY A 89 -2.21 6.79 8.20
C GLY A 89 -1.16 6.89 9.30
N ILE A 90 -1.52 6.55 10.52
CA ILE A 90 -0.61 6.56 11.67
C ILE A 90 -0.25 5.14 12.10
N LEU A 91 1.03 4.81 11.97
CA LEU A 91 1.61 3.58 12.49
C LEU A 91 2.07 3.80 13.93
N GLU A 92 1.43 3.12 14.89
CA GLU A 92 1.82 3.17 16.31
C GLU A 92 1.62 1.80 16.98
N LYS A 93 2.06 1.67 18.23
CA LYS A 93 1.81 0.46 19.01
C LYS A 93 0.35 0.42 19.45
N ASN A 94 -0.37 -0.62 19.09
CA ASN A 94 -1.70 -0.87 19.62
C ASN A 94 -1.68 -1.25 21.11
N ALA A 95 -2.85 -1.49 21.71
CA ALA A 95 -2.99 -1.87 23.12
C ALA A 95 -2.23 -3.16 23.51
N ALA A 96 -1.89 -4.01 22.53
CA ALA A 96 -1.08 -5.22 22.73
C ALA A 96 0.42 -4.99 22.49
N GLY A 97 0.86 -3.73 22.30
CA GLY A 97 2.26 -3.36 22.08
C GLY A 97 2.80 -3.66 20.68
N ARG A 98 1.95 -4.05 19.72
CA ARG A 98 2.35 -4.40 18.34
C ARG A 98 2.17 -3.20 17.42
N LEU A 99 3.08 -3.02 16.48
CA LEU A 99 2.92 -2.01 15.42
C LEU A 99 1.68 -2.33 14.58
N ALA A 100 0.83 -1.33 14.39
CA ALA A 100 -0.37 -1.39 13.59
C ALA A 100 -0.70 0.00 13.05
N VAL A 101 -1.37 0.06 11.90
CA VAL A 101 -2.02 1.29 11.43
C VAL A 101 -3.27 1.48 12.29
N THR A 102 -3.36 2.59 13.03
CA THR A 102 -4.39 2.80 14.07
C THR A 102 -5.44 3.85 13.76
N ARG A 103 -5.09 4.84 12.95
CA ARG A 103 -5.97 5.93 12.51
C ARG A 103 -5.48 6.48 11.17
#